data_AF-A0A9Q9CIE0-F1
#
_entry.id   AF-A0A9Q9CIE0-F1
#
_cell.length_a   1.000
_cell.length_b   1.000
_cell.length_c   1.000
_cell.angle_alpha   90.00
_cell.angle_beta   90.00
_cell.angle_gamma   90.00
#
_symmetry.space_group_name_H-M   'P 1'
#
loop_
_entity.id
_entity.type
_entity.pdbx_description
1 polymer ?
#
loop_
_entity_poly.entity_id
_entity_poly.type
_entity_poly.pdbx_seq_one_letter_code
_entity_poly.pdbx_strand_id
1 'polypeptide(L)'
;MSYIILVIGFILLIKGADWFVDGASSIAKSLKIPSLIIGLTIVAFGTSAPEASVSITGAFAGANDITVGNVVGSNIFNLLVVVGVAAFICPLNVKRSIIAKEFPFAIMGAFVLIVLGYDSKYHNYPDNVLTRADGIMLLVLFGIFMYYLIELALTSRKNGTDEEEEIKTYSMPKSIGLCLVGIVGIVLGGDWVVDAASDIAITFGMSQSMVGLTIVAVGTSLPELVTSIVAARKGESDIALGNVIGSNIFNIFFVLGISSFIHEITINNTVFFDMFIMLAASFITYGFAASKRKINKPEGAFLVLLYVAYMAFVIWKG
;
A
#
# COMPACT_ATOMS: atom_id res chain seq x y z
N MET A 1 -5.98 -0.43 30.25
CA MET A 1 -5.74 -1.63 29.40
C MET A 1 -5.21 -1.23 28.03
N SER A 2 -5.80 -0.24 27.37
CA SER A 2 -5.43 0.22 26.01
C SER A 2 -3.94 0.56 25.86
N TYR A 3 -3.29 1.23 26.83
CA TYR A 3 -1.84 1.47 26.77
C TYR A 3 -0.98 0.20 26.70
N ILE A 4 -1.38 -0.88 27.39
CA ILE A 4 -0.66 -2.16 27.36
C ILE A 4 -0.89 -2.85 26.02
N ILE A 5 -2.14 -2.86 25.53
CA ILE A 5 -2.51 -3.42 24.22
C ILE A 5 -1.75 -2.68 23.11
N LEU A 6 -1.63 -1.36 23.19
CA LEU A 6 -0.87 -0.55 22.23
C LEU A 6 0.59 -1.02 22.14
N VAL A 7 1.25 -1.21 23.29
CA VAL A 7 2.65 -1.66 23.33
C VAL A 7 2.79 -3.08 22.79
N ILE A 8 1.89 -4.00 23.18
CA ILE A 8 1.92 -5.38 22.68
C ILE A 8 1.64 -5.42 21.18
N GLY A 9 0.69 -4.62 20.69
CA GLY A 9 0.35 -4.48 19.28
C GLY A 9 1.56 -4.03 18.46
N PHE A 10 2.28 -3.00 18.89
CA PHE A 10 3.53 -2.59 18.23
C PHE A 10 4.61 -3.67 18.26
N ILE A 11 4.76 -4.42 19.37
CA ILE A 11 5.71 -5.54 19.44
C ILE A 11 5.35 -6.61 18.40
N LEU A 12 4.08 -6.99 18.32
CA LEU A 12 3.58 -7.98 17.35
C LEU A 12 3.75 -7.48 15.92
N LEU A 13 3.42 -6.23 15.64
CA LEU A 13 3.54 -5.61 14.33
C LEU A 13 5.00 -5.59 13.85
N ILE A 14 5.93 -5.14 14.70
CA ILE A 14 7.36 -5.06 14.37
C ILE A 14 7.98 -6.46 14.24
N LYS A 15 7.69 -7.39 15.14
CA LYS A 15 8.22 -8.77 15.07
C LYS A 15 7.58 -9.58 13.94
N GLY A 16 6.30 -9.36 13.69
CA GLY A 16 5.59 -9.92 12.55
C GLY A 16 6.25 -9.47 11.24
N ALA A 17 6.50 -8.18 11.07
CA ALA A 17 7.21 -7.63 9.91
C ALA A 17 8.63 -8.19 9.78
N ASP A 18 9.36 -8.35 10.89
CA ASP A 18 10.69 -8.97 10.92
C ASP A 18 10.67 -10.39 10.31
N TRP A 19 9.76 -11.24 10.79
CA TRP A 19 9.60 -12.61 10.26
C TRP A 19 9.04 -12.64 8.85
N PHE A 20 8.08 -11.77 8.54
CA PHE A 20 7.45 -11.71 7.22
C PHE A 20 8.47 -11.36 6.14
N VAL A 21 9.29 -10.33 6.36
CA VAL A 21 10.36 -9.95 5.42
C VAL A 21 11.41 -11.05 5.32
N ASP A 22 11.87 -11.63 6.43
CA ASP A 22 12.84 -12.75 6.41
C ASP A 22 12.32 -13.95 5.61
N GLY A 23 11.06 -14.31 5.81
CA GLY A 23 10.38 -15.36 5.05
C GLY A 23 10.30 -15.01 3.57
N ALA A 24 9.80 -13.82 3.25
CA ALA A 24 9.58 -13.35 1.89
C ALA A 24 10.88 -13.29 1.08
N SER A 25 11.93 -12.69 1.63
CA SER A 25 13.27 -12.66 1.03
C SER A 25 13.82 -14.07 0.80
N SER A 26 13.68 -14.95 1.80
CA SER A 26 14.14 -16.34 1.68
C SER A 26 13.36 -17.11 0.61
N ILE A 27 12.07 -16.85 0.43
CA ILE A 27 11.24 -17.43 -0.63
C ILE A 27 11.74 -16.95 -1.99
N ALA A 28 11.95 -15.63 -2.17
CA ALA A 28 12.46 -15.05 -3.42
C ALA A 28 13.75 -15.74 -3.87
N LYS A 29 14.72 -15.82 -2.95
CA LYS A 29 16.02 -16.44 -3.18
C LYS A 29 15.91 -17.95 -3.46
N SER A 30 15.08 -18.67 -2.72
CA SER A 30 14.88 -20.12 -2.93
C SER A 30 14.24 -20.44 -4.29
N LEU A 31 13.34 -19.57 -4.77
CA LEU A 31 12.68 -19.70 -6.07
C LEU A 31 13.51 -19.14 -7.23
N LYS A 32 14.64 -18.47 -6.93
CA LYS A 32 15.49 -17.77 -7.91
C LYS A 32 14.71 -16.73 -8.71
N ILE A 33 13.92 -15.93 -7.99
CA ILE A 33 13.17 -14.81 -8.54
C ILE A 33 13.58 -13.52 -7.82
N PRO A 34 13.52 -12.36 -8.49
CA PRO A 34 13.86 -11.08 -7.86
C PRO A 34 13.01 -10.82 -6.61
N SER A 35 13.64 -10.35 -5.52
CA SER A 35 12.95 -9.94 -4.29
C SER A 35 11.87 -8.89 -4.54
N LEU A 36 12.06 -8.03 -5.56
CA LEU A 36 11.07 -7.08 -6.03
C LEU A 36 9.73 -7.73 -6.41
N ILE A 37 9.74 -8.90 -7.06
CA ILE A 37 8.49 -9.58 -7.45
C ILE A 37 7.71 -10.03 -6.21
N ILE A 38 8.42 -10.57 -5.21
CA ILE A 38 7.80 -10.94 -3.94
C ILE A 38 7.28 -9.71 -3.20
N GLY A 39 8.01 -8.59 -3.24
CA GLY A 39 7.56 -7.28 -2.78
C GLY A 39 6.25 -6.84 -3.42
N LEU A 40 6.17 -6.89 -4.75
CA LEU A 40 5.00 -6.50 -5.54
C LEU A 40 3.80 -7.46 -5.43
N THR A 41 3.98 -8.64 -4.83
CA THR A 41 2.94 -9.68 -4.75
C THR A 41 2.66 -10.08 -3.30
N ILE A 42 3.36 -11.09 -2.77
CA ILE A 42 3.06 -11.68 -1.46
C ILE A 42 3.10 -10.63 -0.36
N VAL A 43 4.11 -9.74 -0.40
CA VAL A 43 4.28 -8.72 0.63
C VAL A 43 3.17 -7.67 0.52
N ALA A 44 3.05 -7.02 -0.64
CA ALA A 44 2.01 -6.04 -0.92
C ALA A 44 0.58 -6.56 -0.65
N PHE A 45 0.23 -7.74 -1.15
CA PHE A 45 -1.14 -8.26 -1.03
C PHE A 45 -1.44 -8.71 0.39
N GLY A 46 -0.41 -9.23 1.08
CA GLY A 46 -0.53 -9.60 2.48
C GLY A 46 -0.78 -8.37 3.34
N THR A 47 0.05 -7.33 3.21
CA THR A 47 -0.11 -6.13 4.03
C THR A 47 -1.36 -5.35 3.69
N SER A 48 -1.82 -5.38 2.42
CA SER A 48 -3.04 -4.68 1.97
C SER A 48 -4.33 -5.47 2.15
N ALA A 49 -4.28 -6.61 2.86
CA ALA A 49 -5.46 -7.39 3.22
C ALA A 49 -6.45 -6.61 4.12
N PRO A 50 -6.02 -5.79 5.09
CA PRO A 50 -6.92 -4.92 5.86
C PRO A 50 -7.65 -3.91 4.96
N GLU A 51 -6.95 -3.26 4.02
CA GLU A 51 -7.57 -2.34 3.07
C GLU A 51 -8.58 -3.03 2.16
N ALA A 52 -8.25 -4.23 1.68
CA ALA A 52 -9.17 -5.06 0.92
C ALA A 52 -10.41 -5.41 1.74
N SER A 53 -10.22 -5.81 3.00
CA SER A 53 -11.31 -6.14 3.92
C SER A 53 -12.25 -4.95 4.13
N VAL A 54 -11.71 -3.78 4.50
CA VAL A 54 -12.50 -2.56 4.76
C VAL A 54 -13.27 -2.12 3.52
N SER A 55 -12.62 -2.08 2.35
CA SER A 55 -13.23 -1.55 1.13
C SER A 55 -14.27 -2.52 0.55
N ILE A 56 -13.96 -3.83 0.51
CA ILE A 56 -14.88 -4.83 -0.04
C ILE A 56 -16.11 -4.98 0.86
N THR A 57 -15.92 -5.02 2.19
CA THR A 57 -17.05 -5.05 3.13
C THR A 57 -17.84 -3.75 3.11
N GLY A 58 -17.17 -2.60 2.97
CA GLY A 58 -17.81 -1.30 2.74
C GLY A 58 -18.70 -1.31 1.50
N ALA A 59 -18.24 -1.91 0.39
CA ALA A 59 -19.04 -2.06 -0.83
C ALA A 59 -20.27 -2.94 -0.62
N PHE A 60 -20.15 -4.08 0.09
CA PHE A 60 -21.31 -4.90 0.46
C PHE A 60 -22.33 -4.14 1.32
N ALA A 61 -21.87 -3.21 2.15
CA ALA A 61 -22.70 -2.37 3.00
C ALA A 61 -23.24 -1.11 2.30
N GLY A 62 -22.84 -0.83 1.05
CA GLY A 62 -23.17 0.41 0.35
C GLY A 62 -22.49 1.66 0.90
N ALA A 63 -21.40 1.50 1.67
CA ALA A 63 -20.64 2.57 2.30
C ALA A 63 -19.59 3.16 1.33
N ASN A 64 -20.07 3.82 0.27
CA ASN A 64 -19.26 4.29 -0.87
C ASN A 64 -18.04 5.15 -0.49
N ASP A 65 -18.23 6.11 0.42
CA ASP A 65 -17.17 7.02 0.87
C ASP A 65 -16.02 6.28 1.56
N ILE A 66 -16.35 5.26 2.36
CA ILE A 66 -15.36 4.44 3.07
C ILE A 66 -14.60 3.59 2.07
N THR A 67 -15.29 2.99 1.10
CA THR A 67 -14.70 2.11 0.09
C THR A 67 -13.62 2.80 -0.75
N VAL A 68 -13.95 3.94 -1.39
CA VAL A 68 -12.97 4.63 -2.25
C VAL A 68 -12.02 5.48 -1.42
N GLY A 69 -12.51 6.11 -0.35
CA GLY A 69 -11.69 6.92 0.55
C GLY A 69 -10.56 6.09 1.18
N ASN A 70 -10.85 4.86 1.61
CA ASN A 70 -9.84 3.97 2.17
C ASN A 70 -8.73 3.65 1.14
N VAL A 71 -9.08 3.30 -0.10
CA VAL A 71 -8.08 2.98 -1.14
C VAL A 71 -7.25 4.22 -1.54
N VAL A 72 -7.91 5.35 -1.83
CA VAL A 72 -7.21 6.57 -2.26
C VAL A 72 -6.33 7.11 -1.14
N GLY A 73 -6.86 7.15 0.09
CA GLY A 73 -6.11 7.57 1.28
C GLY A 73 -4.90 6.69 1.56
N SER A 74 -5.06 5.37 1.53
CA SER A 74 -3.96 4.41 1.73
C SER A 74 -2.87 4.58 0.67
N ASN A 75 -3.25 4.82 -0.59
CA ASN A 75 -2.29 5.03 -1.66
C ASN A 75 -1.49 6.34 -1.50
N ILE A 76 -2.13 7.43 -1.05
CA ILE A 76 -1.44 8.68 -0.69
C ILE A 76 -0.49 8.45 0.49
N PHE A 77 -0.97 7.78 1.54
CA PHE A 77 -0.17 7.45 2.73
C PHE A 77 1.04 6.60 2.37
N ASN A 78 0.88 5.59 1.51
CA ASN A 78 1.96 4.72 1.06
C ASN A 78 3.04 5.51 0.32
N LEU A 79 2.65 6.39 -0.61
CA LEU A 79 3.61 7.19 -1.39
C LEU A 79 4.33 8.24 -0.54
N LEU A 80 3.61 8.91 0.37
CA LEU A 80 4.16 10.04 1.11
C LEU A 80 4.79 9.63 2.45
N VAL A 81 4.10 8.79 3.22
CA VAL A 81 4.53 8.39 4.56
C VAL A 81 5.34 7.10 4.52
N VAL A 82 4.86 6.04 3.87
CA VAL A 82 5.60 4.75 3.90
C VAL A 82 6.94 4.87 3.20
N VAL A 83 6.98 5.37 1.96
CA VAL A 83 8.25 5.66 1.27
C VAL A 83 9.05 6.73 2.01
N GLY A 84 8.38 7.80 2.47
CA GLY A 84 9.04 8.93 3.12
C GLY A 84 9.78 8.54 4.40
N VAL A 85 9.11 7.83 5.30
CA VAL A 85 9.68 7.35 6.56
C VAL A 85 10.74 6.27 6.30
N ALA A 86 10.48 5.32 5.41
CA ALA A 86 11.45 4.28 5.07
C ALA A 86 12.75 4.91 4.54
N ALA A 87 12.67 5.85 3.59
CA ALA A 87 13.82 6.54 3.01
C ALA A 87 14.53 7.49 4.00
N PHE A 88 13.79 8.12 4.90
CA PHE A 88 14.35 8.97 5.96
C PHE A 88 15.21 8.16 6.93
N ILE A 89 14.73 6.97 7.33
CA ILE A 89 15.46 6.04 8.20
C ILE A 89 16.64 5.43 7.43
N CYS A 90 16.37 4.79 6.29
CA CYS A 90 17.34 4.12 5.46
C CYS A 90 17.13 4.48 3.98
N PRO A 91 18.06 5.22 3.34
CA PRO A 91 17.93 5.61 1.94
C PRO A 91 17.66 4.42 1.01
N LEU A 92 16.60 4.51 0.20
CA LEU A 92 16.12 3.41 -0.64
C LEU A 92 16.80 3.45 -2.01
N ASN A 93 17.52 2.39 -2.37
CA ASN A 93 18.07 2.25 -3.71
C ASN A 93 16.96 1.80 -4.68
N VAL A 94 16.92 2.38 -5.89
CA VAL A 94 15.85 2.14 -6.87
C VAL A 94 16.40 1.45 -8.11
N LYS A 95 15.86 0.26 -8.42
CA LYS A 95 16.18 -0.47 -9.64
C LYS A 95 15.57 0.21 -10.88
N ARG A 96 16.22 0.00 -12.03
CA ARG A 96 15.75 0.56 -13.31
C ARG A 96 14.36 0.05 -13.70
N SER A 97 14.04 -1.21 -13.38
CA SER A 97 12.71 -1.80 -13.59
C SER A 97 11.62 -1.04 -12.84
N ILE A 98 11.87 -0.65 -11.59
CA ILE A 98 10.94 0.13 -10.76
C ILE A 98 10.58 1.46 -11.43
N ILE A 99 11.57 2.18 -11.96
CA ILE A 99 11.38 3.46 -12.65
C ILE A 99 10.71 3.27 -14.01
N ALA A 100 11.14 2.27 -14.79
CA ALA A 100 10.71 2.13 -16.17
C ALA A 100 9.36 1.42 -16.34
N LYS A 101 8.92 0.63 -15.35
CA LYS A 101 7.73 -0.23 -15.46
C LYS A 101 6.78 -0.06 -14.28
N GLU A 102 7.27 -0.25 -13.05
CA GLU A 102 6.37 -0.37 -11.88
C GLU A 102 5.72 0.97 -11.49
N PHE A 103 6.50 2.05 -11.38
CA PHE A 103 5.94 3.40 -11.15
C PHE A 103 5.02 3.86 -12.29
N PRO A 104 5.42 3.76 -13.57
CA PRO A 104 4.52 4.10 -14.69
C PRO A 104 3.20 3.33 -14.64
N PHE A 105 3.22 2.04 -14.27
CA PHE A 105 2.01 1.24 -14.14
C PHE A 105 1.12 1.70 -12.98
N ALA A 106 1.70 2.02 -11.82
CA ALA A 106 0.97 2.60 -10.69
C ALA A 106 0.36 3.99 -11.03
N ILE A 107 1.14 4.86 -11.70
CA ILE A 107 0.67 6.18 -12.17
C ILE A 107 -0.46 6.02 -13.20
N MET A 108 -0.32 5.06 -14.12
CA MET A 108 -1.39 4.73 -15.07
C MET A 108 -2.65 4.28 -14.34
N GLY A 109 -2.54 3.47 -13.28
CA GLY A 109 -3.69 3.09 -12.45
C GLY A 109 -4.38 4.29 -11.80
N ALA A 110 -3.61 5.20 -11.20
CA ALA A 110 -4.13 6.43 -10.64
C ALA A 110 -4.84 7.31 -11.69
N PHE A 111 -4.26 7.43 -12.89
CA PHE A 111 -4.87 8.17 -13.99
C PHE A 111 -6.15 7.52 -14.51
N VAL A 112 -6.14 6.19 -14.72
CA VAL A 112 -7.32 5.42 -15.12
C VAL A 112 -8.44 5.62 -14.11
N LEU A 113 -8.15 5.53 -12.81
CA LEU A 113 -9.15 5.74 -11.77
C LEU A 113 -9.80 7.14 -11.85
N ILE A 114 -9.03 8.20 -12.09
CA ILE A 114 -9.57 9.56 -12.27
C ILE A 114 -10.49 9.63 -13.50
N VAL A 115 -10.10 8.99 -14.61
CA VAL A 115 -10.90 8.99 -15.85
C VAL A 115 -12.24 8.27 -15.62
N LEU A 116 -12.23 7.10 -14.97
CA LEU A 116 -13.45 6.35 -14.65
C LEU A 116 -14.31 7.09 -13.62
N GLY A 117 -13.66 7.75 -12.66
CA GLY A 117 -14.33 8.57 -11.65
C GLY A 117 -14.91 9.88 -12.17
N TYR A 118 -14.73 10.21 -13.45
CA TYR A 118 -15.25 11.44 -14.07
C TYR A 118 -16.45 11.15 -14.98
N ASP A 119 -17.47 10.50 -14.42
CA ASP A 119 -18.56 9.94 -15.22
C ASP A 119 -19.78 10.87 -15.42
N SER A 120 -19.99 11.83 -14.52
CA SER A 120 -21.15 12.75 -14.55
C SER A 120 -21.25 13.53 -15.88
N LYS A 121 -20.13 13.73 -16.58
CA LYS A 121 -20.09 14.45 -17.87
C LYS A 121 -20.26 13.56 -19.10
N TYR A 122 -20.07 12.24 -18.99
CA TYR A 122 -20.08 11.32 -20.13
C TYR A 122 -21.36 10.48 -20.23
N HIS A 123 -21.97 10.07 -19.10
CA HIS A 123 -23.13 9.17 -19.09
C HIS A 123 -24.44 9.79 -18.57
N ASN A 124 -24.52 11.12 -18.38
CA ASN A 124 -25.69 11.84 -17.82
C ASN A 124 -26.10 11.38 -16.40
N TYR A 125 -25.20 10.79 -15.61
CA TYR A 125 -25.45 10.53 -14.19
C TYR A 125 -25.44 11.83 -13.39
N PRO A 126 -26.31 11.97 -12.37
CA PRO A 126 -26.33 13.13 -11.49
C PRO A 126 -25.04 13.27 -10.67
N ASP A 127 -24.36 12.15 -10.40
CA ASP A 127 -23.14 12.06 -9.63
C ASP A 127 -22.06 11.26 -10.38
N ASN A 128 -20.80 11.42 -9.99
CA ASN A 128 -19.72 10.55 -10.46
C ASN A 128 -19.87 9.17 -9.83
N VAL A 129 -19.75 8.11 -10.62
CA VAL A 129 -19.94 6.73 -10.14
C VAL A 129 -18.89 5.82 -10.76
N LEU A 130 -18.26 4.95 -9.98
CA LEU A 130 -17.56 3.78 -10.49
C LEU A 130 -18.58 2.67 -10.72
N THR A 131 -18.82 2.37 -11.98
CA THR A 131 -19.78 1.36 -12.40
C THR A 131 -19.20 -0.04 -12.25
N ARG A 132 -20.06 -1.05 -12.39
CA ARG A 132 -19.62 -2.46 -12.45
C ARG A 132 -18.72 -2.74 -13.64
N ALA A 133 -18.93 -2.03 -14.76
CA ALA A 133 -18.09 -2.18 -15.96
C ALA A 133 -16.68 -1.66 -15.70
N ASP A 134 -16.56 -0.54 -14.99
CA ASP A 134 -15.27 0.01 -14.55
C ASP A 134 -14.55 -0.98 -13.64
N GLY A 135 -15.27 -1.61 -12.71
CA GLY A 135 -14.73 -2.67 -11.85
C GLY A 135 -14.17 -3.85 -12.64
N ILE A 136 -14.90 -4.34 -13.63
CA ILE A 136 -14.40 -5.41 -14.52
C ILE A 136 -13.14 -4.97 -15.26
N MET A 137 -13.11 -3.72 -15.77
CA MET A 137 -11.93 -3.20 -16.45
C MET A 137 -10.71 -3.14 -15.53
N LEU A 138 -10.87 -2.65 -14.29
CA LEU A 138 -9.80 -2.63 -13.29
C LEU A 138 -9.30 -4.03 -12.97
N LEU A 139 -10.18 -5.03 -12.85
CA LEU A 139 -9.80 -6.43 -12.65
C LEU A 139 -9.06 -7.04 -13.84
N VAL A 140 -9.42 -6.67 -15.08
CA VAL A 140 -8.68 -7.09 -16.27
C VAL A 140 -7.27 -6.48 -16.26
N LEU A 141 -7.12 -5.20 -15.91
CA LEU A 141 -5.82 -4.56 -15.74
C LEU A 141 -4.98 -5.24 -14.65
N PHE A 142 -5.62 -5.65 -13.54
CA PHE A 142 -4.96 -6.46 -12.51
C PHE A 142 -4.48 -7.81 -13.06
N GLY A 143 -5.31 -8.50 -13.85
CA GLY A 143 -4.93 -9.75 -14.52
C GLY A 143 -3.73 -9.60 -15.45
N ILE A 144 -3.67 -8.51 -16.22
CA ILE A 144 -2.52 -8.17 -17.08
C ILE A 144 -1.26 -7.93 -16.23
N PHE A 145 -1.37 -7.20 -15.13
CA PHE A 145 -0.26 -6.98 -14.19
C PHE A 145 0.27 -8.30 -13.61
N MET A 146 -0.63 -9.19 -13.17
CA MET A 146 -0.25 -10.51 -12.65
C MET A 146 0.42 -11.37 -13.70
N TYR A 147 -0.08 -11.36 -14.94
CA TYR A 147 0.57 -12.06 -16.05
C TYR A 147 2.00 -11.54 -16.27
N TYR A 148 2.19 -10.22 -16.30
CA TYR A 148 3.51 -9.59 -16.42
C TYR A 148 4.47 -10.04 -15.30
N LEU A 149 4.02 -10.06 -14.04
CA LEU A 149 4.85 -10.48 -12.91
C LEU A 149 5.24 -11.96 -12.98
N ILE A 150 4.30 -12.82 -13.39
CA ILE A 150 4.56 -14.26 -13.58
C ILE A 150 5.57 -14.46 -14.71
N GLU A 151 5.40 -13.78 -15.85
CA GLU A 151 6.33 -13.85 -16.97
C GLU A 151 7.73 -13.38 -16.58
N LEU A 152 7.83 -12.29 -15.82
CA LEU A 152 9.09 -11.78 -15.31
C LEU A 152 9.76 -12.79 -14.36
N ALA A 153 9.00 -13.39 -13.45
CA ALA A 153 9.48 -14.41 -12.52
C ALA A 153 10.02 -15.65 -13.24
N LEU A 154 9.27 -16.17 -14.22
CA LEU A 154 9.66 -17.33 -15.01
C LEU A 154 10.92 -17.05 -15.86
N THR A 155 11.01 -15.85 -16.44
CA THR A 155 12.15 -15.44 -17.27
C THR A 155 13.42 -15.26 -16.43
N SER A 156 13.33 -14.61 -15.27
CA SER A 156 14.46 -14.45 -14.35
C SER A 156 14.98 -15.80 -13.85
N ARG A 157 14.07 -16.72 -13.50
CA ARG A 157 14.44 -18.07 -13.06
C ARG A 157 15.17 -18.87 -14.15
N LYS A 158 14.78 -18.71 -15.41
CA LYS A 158 15.42 -19.37 -16.55
C LYS A 158 16.80 -18.79 -16.85
N ASN A 159 16.96 -17.48 -16.73
CA ASN A 159 18.18 -16.78 -17.10
C ASN A 159 19.23 -16.75 -15.98
N GLY A 160 18.91 -17.20 -14.77
CA GLY A 160 19.86 -17.29 -13.66
C GLY A 160 20.45 -15.94 -13.25
N THR A 161 19.70 -14.85 -13.46
CA THR A 161 20.10 -13.49 -13.04
C THR A 161 19.89 -13.35 -11.54
N ASP A 162 20.77 -13.99 -10.76
CA ASP A 162 20.83 -13.80 -9.32
C ASP A 162 21.64 -12.52 -9.04
N GLU A 163 21.04 -11.57 -8.32
CA GLU A 163 21.83 -10.57 -7.61
C GLU A 163 22.35 -11.23 -6.33
N GLU A 164 23.68 -11.28 -6.17
CA GLU A 164 24.37 -11.84 -5.01
C GLU A 164 24.18 -10.95 -3.78
N GLU A 165 22.97 -10.91 -3.23
CA GLU A 165 22.74 -10.34 -1.90
C GLU A 165 22.87 -11.44 -0.84
N GLU A 166 23.59 -11.13 0.24
CA GLU A 166 23.71 -11.96 1.46
C GLU A 166 22.39 -11.98 2.25
N ILE A 167 21.33 -12.46 1.61
CA ILE A 167 20.04 -12.70 2.23
C ILE A 167 20.14 -13.99 3.06
N LYS A 168 19.65 -13.94 4.31
CA LYS A 168 19.47 -15.12 5.17
C LYS A 168 18.56 -16.12 4.47
N THR A 169 19.07 -17.31 4.20
CA THR A 169 18.29 -18.39 3.60
C THR A 169 17.79 -19.35 4.66
N TYR A 170 16.51 -19.69 4.59
CA TYR A 170 15.87 -20.73 5.38
C TYR A 170 15.38 -21.85 4.46
N SER A 171 15.04 -23.01 5.03
CA SER A 171 14.36 -24.05 4.27
C SER A 171 12.97 -23.57 3.84
N MET A 172 12.51 -23.98 2.66
CA MET A 172 11.24 -23.51 2.09
C MET A 172 10.04 -23.61 3.06
N PRO A 173 9.84 -24.72 3.82
CA PRO A 173 8.75 -24.78 4.80
C PRO A 173 8.89 -23.77 5.93
N LYS A 174 10.13 -23.50 6.38
CA LYS A 174 10.41 -22.49 7.40
C LYS A 174 10.15 -21.09 6.86
N SER A 175 10.53 -20.80 5.61
CA SER A 175 10.26 -19.50 4.97
C SER A 175 8.76 -19.24 4.84
N ILE A 176 7.98 -20.24 4.42
CA ILE A 176 6.51 -20.17 4.38
C ILE A 176 5.94 -19.95 5.78
N GLY A 177 6.41 -20.72 6.78
CA GLY A 177 5.98 -20.57 8.16
C GLY A 177 6.26 -19.17 8.73
N LEU A 178 7.43 -18.61 8.43
CA LEU A 178 7.79 -17.24 8.79
C LEU A 178 6.88 -16.21 8.11
N CYS A 179 6.54 -16.40 6.83
CA CYS A 179 5.58 -15.53 6.14
C CYS A 179 4.19 -15.59 6.79
N LEU A 180 3.67 -16.79 7.06
CA LEU A 180 2.33 -16.97 7.62
C LEU A 180 2.22 -16.43 9.05
N VAL A 181 3.18 -16.74 9.92
CA VAL A 181 3.19 -16.22 11.29
C VAL A 181 3.46 -14.71 11.27
N GLY A 182 4.33 -14.26 10.39
CA GLY A 182 4.67 -12.85 10.21
C GLY A 182 3.45 -12.02 9.83
N ILE A 183 2.70 -12.43 8.79
CA ILE A 183 1.53 -11.67 8.35
C ILE A 183 0.41 -11.66 9.39
N VAL A 184 0.18 -12.78 10.09
CA VAL A 184 -0.78 -12.82 11.20
C VAL A 184 -0.36 -11.84 12.31
N GLY A 185 0.93 -11.81 12.66
CA GLY A 185 1.44 -10.86 13.64
C GLY A 185 1.31 -9.40 13.20
N ILE A 186 1.49 -9.12 11.90
CA ILE A 186 1.33 -7.80 11.32
C ILE A 186 -0.13 -7.33 11.37
N VAL A 187 -1.06 -8.15 10.89
CA VAL A 187 -2.48 -7.80 10.85
C VAL A 187 -3.04 -7.64 12.27
N LEU A 188 -2.85 -8.64 13.13
CA LEU A 188 -3.31 -8.56 14.53
C LEU A 188 -2.64 -7.43 15.31
N GLY A 189 -1.34 -7.22 15.10
CA GLY A 189 -0.61 -6.14 15.73
C GLY A 189 -1.11 -4.77 15.27
N GLY A 190 -1.39 -4.62 13.98
CA GLY A 190 -1.99 -3.42 13.39
C GLY A 190 -3.36 -3.12 14.00
N ASP A 191 -4.28 -4.09 13.98
CA ASP A 191 -5.62 -3.96 14.55
C ASP A 191 -5.56 -3.52 16.01
N TRP A 192 -4.72 -4.18 16.83
CA TRP A 192 -4.57 -3.84 18.25
C TRP A 192 -3.99 -2.44 18.47
N VAL A 193 -3.08 -1.99 17.61
CA VAL A 193 -2.56 -0.62 17.67
C VAL A 193 -3.66 0.38 17.34
N VAL A 194 -4.45 0.13 16.30
CA VAL A 194 -5.55 1.01 15.87
C VAL A 194 -6.64 1.11 16.94
N ASP A 195 -7.08 -0.03 17.46
CA ASP A 195 -8.12 -0.09 18.50
C ASP A 195 -7.65 0.64 19.76
N ALA A 196 -6.45 0.32 20.25
CA ALA A 196 -5.91 0.94 21.45
C ALA A 196 -5.65 2.44 21.28
N ALA A 197 -5.15 2.88 20.11
CA ALA A 197 -4.94 4.29 19.82
C ALA A 197 -6.27 5.05 19.74
N SER A 198 -7.30 4.44 19.16
CA SER A 198 -8.65 4.99 19.04
C SER A 198 -9.28 5.19 20.43
N ASP A 199 -9.23 4.17 21.29
CA ASP A 199 -9.72 4.24 22.68
C ASP A 199 -9.05 5.36 23.47
N ILE A 200 -7.71 5.45 23.36
CA ILE A 200 -6.92 6.47 24.03
C ILE A 200 -7.37 7.84 23.53
N ALA A 201 -7.44 8.05 22.22
CA ALA A 201 -7.81 9.33 21.63
C ALA A 201 -9.22 9.80 22.04
N ILE A 202 -10.20 8.89 22.08
CA ILE A 202 -11.56 9.17 22.57
C ILE A 202 -11.52 9.60 24.04
N THR A 203 -10.71 8.93 24.87
CA THR A 203 -10.52 9.29 26.29
C THR A 203 -9.91 10.69 26.45
N PHE A 204 -9.10 11.12 25.49
CA PHE A 204 -8.55 12.49 25.43
C PHE A 204 -9.50 13.52 24.81
N GLY A 205 -10.75 13.15 24.48
CA GLY A 205 -11.78 14.06 23.98
C GLY A 205 -11.89 14.16 22.47
N MET A 206 -11.21 13.27 21.72
CA MET A 206 -11.36 13.18 20.27
C MET A 206 -12.73 12.60 19.90
N SER A 207 -13.44 13.21 18.95
CA SER A 207 -14.71 12.64 18.47
C SER A 207 -14.46 11.35 17.69
N GLN A 208 -15.43 10.43 17.70
CA GLN A 208 -15.35 9.19 16.91
C GLN A 208 -15.16 9.48 15.41
N SER A 209 -15.78 10.54 14.90
CA SER A 209 -15.59 10.98 13.51
C SER A 209 -14.14 11.36 13.21
N MET A 210 -13.50 12.11 14.11
CA MET A 210 -12.12 12.55 13.93
C MET A 210 -11.16 11.36 14.06
N VAL A 211 -11.43 10.40 14.96
CA VAL A 211 -10.67 9.14 15.07
C VAL A 211 -10.75 8.33 13.77
N GLY A 212 -11.95 8.19 13.20
CA GLY A 212 -12.15 7.49 11.93
C GLY A 212 -11.38 8.13 10.77
N LEU A 213 -11.43 9.46 10.66
CA LEU A 213 -10.74 10.23 9.62
C LEU A 213 -9.21 10.25 9.75
N THR A 214 -8.66 9.89 10.92
CA THR A 214 -7.22 10.03 11.20
C THR A 214 -6.58 8.72 11.59
N ILE A 215 -6.84 8.22 12.80
CA ILE A 215 -6.20 7.04 13.39
C ILE A 215 -6.57 5.78 12.60
N VAL A 216 -7.85 5.58 12.30
CA VAL A 216 -8.31 4.40 11.56
C VAL A 216 -7.80 4.44 10.11
N ALA A 217 -7.89 5.60 9.46
CA ALA A 217 -7.41 5.79 8.09
C ALA A 217 -5.91 5.56 7.92
N VAL A 218 -5.09 5.94 8.91
CA VAL A 218 -3.65 5.61 8.94
C VAL A 218 -3.42 4.16 9.36
N GLY A 219 -4.33 3.63 10.17
CA GLY A 219 -4.25 2.34 10.82
C GLY A 219 -4.17 1.15 9.89
N THR A 220 -5.00 1.16 8.84
CA THR A 220 -5.04 0.10 7.82
C THR A 220 -3.72 -0.05 7.08
N SER A 221 -2.96 1.04 6.91
CA SER A 221 -1.64 1.05 6.26
C SER A 221 -0.44 0.95 7.22
N LEU A 222 -0.67 0.69 8.52
CA LEU A 222 0.40 0.37 9.46
C LEU A 222 1.20 -0.89 9.08
N PRO A 223 0.56 -1.99 8.61
CA PRO A 223 1.25 -3.13 8.03
C PRO A 223 2.30 -2.75 6.98
N GLU A 224 1.94 -1.91 6.02
CA GLU A 224 2.81 -1.44 4.94
C GLU A 224 3.96 -0.62 5.51
N LEU A 225 3.66 0.34 6.38
CA LEU A 225 4.65 1.21 7.00
C LEU A 225 5.73 0.40 7.70
N VAL A 226 5.32 -0.49 8.60
CA VAL A 226 6.28 -1.25 9.42
C VAL A 226 7.03 -2.27 8.56
N THR A 227 6.35 -2.93 7.63
CA THR A 227 6.99 -3.90 6.71
C THR A 227 8.04 -3.23 5.83
N SER A 228 7.73 -2.08 5.23
CA SER A 228 8.69 -1.34 4.39
C SER A 228 9.85 -0.76 5.19
N ILE A 229 9.62 -0.27 6.42
CA ILE A 229 10.71 0.18 7.31
C ILE A 229 11.63 -0.99 7.66
N VAL A 230 11.06 -2.14 8.03
CA VAL A 230 11.84 -3.33 8.39
C VAL A 230 12.64 -3.85 7.19
N ALA A 231 12.02 -3.93 6.01
CA ALA A 231 12.71 -4.29 4.77
C ALA A 231 13.85 -3.33 4.45
N ALA A 232 13.60 -2.03 4.50
CA ALA A 232 14.63 -1.01 4.25
C ALA A 232 15.81 -1.14 5.23
N ARG A 233 15.54 -1.35 6.52
CA ARG A 233 16.58 -1.56 7.54
C ARG A 233 17.39 -2.84 7.36
N LYS A 234 16.84 -3.84 6.68
CA LYS A 234 17.54 -5.08 6.30
C LYS A 234 18.32 -4.97 5.00
N GLY A 235 18.31 -3.80 4.34
CA GLY A 235 18.94 -3.59 3.04
C GLY A 235 18.06 -4.00 1.85
N GLU A 236 16.88 -4.57 2.11
CA GLU A 236 15.94 -5.08 1.12
C GLU A 236 15.08 -3.94 0.52
N SER A 237 15.73 -2.96 -0.11
CA SER A 237 15.06 -1.79 -0.72
C SER A 237 14.04 -2.20 -1.78
N ASP A 238 14.30 -3.31 -2.48
CA ASP A 238 13.40 -3.90 -3.45
C ASP A 238 12.07 -4.34 -2.84
N ILE A 239 12.11 -5.00 -1.67
CA ILE A 239 10.90 -5.38 -0.95
C ILE A 239 10.22 -4.15 -0.40
N ALA A 240 10.95 -3.18 0.15
CA ALA A 240 10.38 -1.96 0.72
C ALA A 240 9.60 -1.14 -0.33
N LEU A 241 10.17 -0.94 -1.52
CA LEU A 241 9.52 -0.23 -2.63
C LEU A 241 8.47 -1.10 -3.34
N GLY A 242 8.77 -2.39 -3.52
CA GLY A 242 7.84 -3.35 -4.11
C GLY A 242 6.55 -3.46 -3.30
N ASN A 243 6.66 -3.44 -1.96
CA ASN A 243 5.51 -3.41 -1.06
C ASN A 243 4.62 -2.20 -1.36
N VAL A 244 5.16 -0.98 -1.31
CA VAL A 244 4.39 0.25 -1.56
C VAL A 244 3.75 0.29 -2.95
N ILE A 245 4.56 0.05 -3.98
CA ILE A 245 4.09 0.17 -5.37
C ILE A 245 3.08 -0.94 -5.67
N GLY A 246 3.35 -2.16 -5.21
CA GLY A 246 2.45 -3.31 -5.32
C GLY A 246 1.14 -3.08 -4.60
N SER A 247 1.17 -2.55 -3.38
CA SER A 247 -0.03 -2.21 -2.59
C SER A 247 -0.88 -1.17 -3.30
N ASN A 248 -0.27 -0.13 -3.87
CA ASN A 248 -1.03 0.88 -4.61
C ASN A 248 -1.70 0.32 -5.88
N ILE A 249 -1.00 -0.54 -6.60
CA ILE A 249 -1.53 -1.24 -7.79
C ILE A 249 -2.65 -2.21 -7.38
N PHE A 250 -2.45 -2.98 -6.31
CA PHE A 250 -3.43 -3.91 -5.76
C PHE A 250 -4.70 -3.18 -5.29
N ASN A 251 -4.54 -2.10 -4.54
CA ASN A 251 -5.64 -1.29 -4.03
C ASN A 251 -6.49 -0.71 -5.17
N ILE A 252 -5.86 -0.14 -6.21
CA ILE A 252 -6.61 0.42 -7.34
C ILE A 252 -7.25 -0.67 -8.20
N PHE A 253 -6.49 -1.67 -8.63
CA PHE A 253 -7.00 -2.59 -9.65
C PHE A 253 -7.79 -3.76 -9.07
N PHE A 254 -7.34 -4.32 -7.95
CA PHE A 254 -8.02 -5.45 -7.33
C PHE A 254 -9.08 -5.00 -6.33
N VAL A 255 -8.70 -4.19 -5.32
CA VAL A 255 -9.63 -3.83 -4.24
C VAL A 255 -10.80 -2.99 -4.75
N LEU A 256 -10.55 -1.88 -5.46
CA LEU A 256 -11.63 -1.13 -6.08
C LEU A 256 -12.30 -1.89 -7.22
N GLY A 257 -11.57 -2.72 -7.97
CA GLY A 257 -12.13 -3.55 -9.03
C GLY A 257 -13.21 -4.51 -8.51
N ILE A 258 -12.91 -5.26 -7.45
CA ILE A 258 -13.89 -6.14 -6.78
C ILE A 258 -15.00 -5.31 -6.14
N SER A 259 -14.65 -4.22 -5.44
CA SER A 259 -15.62 -3.41 -4.71
C SER A 259 -16.69 -2.80 -5.65
N SER A 260 -16.25 -2.19 -6.76
CA SER A 260 -17.15 -1.60 -7.76
C SER A 260 -17.92 -2.64 -8.59
N PHE A 261 -17.36 -3.84 -8.76
CA PHE A 261 -18.09 -4.97 -9.35
C PHE A 261 -19.26 -5.44 -8.47
N ILE A 262 -19.05 -5.48 -7.14
CA ILE A 262 -20.09 -5.86 -6.17
C ILE A 262 -21.20 -4.80 -6.12
N HIS A 263 -20.81 -3.54 -5.89
CA HIS A 263 -21.72 -2.42 -5.70
C HIS A 263 -21.18 -1.18 -6.42
N GLU A 264 -22.05 -0.46 -7.14
CA GLU A 264 -21.66 0.78 -7.81
C GLU A 264 -21.26 1.83 -6.77
N ILE A 265 -20.11 2.46 -6.96
CA ILE A 265 -19.54 3.34 -5.93
C ILE A 265 -19.67 4.78 -6.37
N THR A 266 -20.54 5.53 -5.69
CA THR A 266 -20.62 6.99 -5.88
C THR A 266 -19.35 7.65 -5.37
N ILE A 267 -18.78 8.53 -6.19
CA ILE A 267 -17.58 9.31 -5.85
C ILE A 267 -18.01 10.74 -5.55
N ASN A 268 -17.84 11.15 -4.30
CA ASN A 268 -18.04 12.54 -3.90
C ASN A 268 -16.87 13.44 -4.36
N ASN A 269 -17.11 14.75 -4.37
CA ASN A 269 -16.12 15.74 -4.83
C ASN A 269 -14.83 15.78 -3.98
N THR A 270 -14.90 15.41 -2.69
CA THR A 270 -13.73 15.38 -1.80
C THR A 270 -12.81 14.23 -2.19
N VAL A 271 -13.36 13.03 -2.32
CA VAL A 271 -12.60 11.84 -2.73
C VAL A 271 -12.08 12.01 -4.16
N PHE A 272 -12.86 12.60 -5.06
CA PHE A 272 -12.40 12.92 -6.42
C PHE A 272 -11.19 13.87 -6.41
N PHE A 273 -11.19 14.88 -5.54
CA PHE A 273 -10.02 15.76 -5.36
C PHE A 273 -8.82 14.98 -4.81
N ASP A 274 -9.02 14.08 -3.85
CA ASP A 274 -7.94 13.26 -3.28
C ASP A 274 -7.31 12.33 -4.32
N MET A 275 -8.05 11.87 -5.33
CA MET A 275 -7.48 11.12 -6.46
C MET A 275 -6.42 11.95 -7.23
N PHE A 276 -6.63 13.26 -7.41
CA PHE A 276 -5.61 14.13 -8.01
C PHE A 276 -4.40 14.32 -7.09
N ILE A 277 -4.61 14.38 -5.77
CA ILE A 277 -3.52 14.41 -4.79
C ILE A 277 -2.71 13.12 -4.86
N MET A 278 -3.37 11.96 -4.96
CA MET A 278 -2.72 10.66 -5.17
C MET A 278 -1.89 10.63 -6.45
N LEU A 279 -2.43 11.15 -7.56
CA LEU A 279 -1.69 11.25 -8.82
C LEU A 279 -0.46 12.16 -8.69
N ALA A 280 -0.61 13.33 -8.05
CA ALA A 280 0.50 14.24 -7.79
C ALA A 280 1.57 13.61 -6.89
N ALA A 281 1.17 12.95 -5.80
CA ALA A 281 2.06 12.21 -4.91
C ALA A 281 2.82 11.11 -5.67
N SER A 282 2.17 10.44 -6.62
CA SER A 282 2.79 9.41 -7.46
C SER A 282 3.89 10.01 -8.35
N PHE A 283 3.63 11.15 -8.99
CA PHE A 283 4.63 11.84 -9.82
C PHE A 283 5.80 12.40 -9.01
N ILE A 284 5.53 12.98 -7.83
CA ILE A 284 6.59 13.50 -6.94
C ILE A 284 7.51 12.37 -6.49
N THR A 285 6.92 11.28 -5.99
CA THR A 285 7.67 10.11 -5.53
C THR A 285 8.45 9.46 -6.67
N TYR A 286 7.84 9.34 -7.86
CA TYR A 286 8.52 8.89 -9.07
C TYR A 286 9.70 9.80 -9.45
N GLY A 287 9.54 11.12 -9.38
CA GLY A 287 10.60 12.09 -9.68
C GLY A 287 11.82 11.91 -8.78
N PHE A 288 11.61 11.74 -7.47
CA PHE A 288 12.70 11.44 -6.54
C PHE A 288 13.36 10.10 -6.86
N ALA A 289 12.56 9.04 -7.05
CA ALA A 289 13.05 7.72 -7.40
C ALA A 289 13.88 7.72 -8.71
N ALA A 290 13.45 8.48 -9.73
CA ALA A 290 14.08 8.55 -11.03
C ALA A 290 15.36 9.41 -11.05
N SER A 291 15.42 10.47 -10.25
CA SER A 291 16.49 11.49 -10.32
C SER A 291 17.90 10.92 -10.13
N LYS A 292 18.12 10.15 -9.07
CA LYS A 292 19.41 9.56 -8.70
C LYS A 292 19.34 8.05 -8.51
N ARG A 293 18.24 7.42 -8.97
CA ARG A 293 17.93 6.00 -8.73
C ARG A 293 18.02 5.63 -7.25
N LYS A 294 17.66 6.58 -6.39
CA LYS A 294 17.74 6.48 -4.95
C LYS A 294 16.85 7.55 -4.34
N ILE A 295 16.08 7.17 -3.31
CA ILE A 295 15.32 8.12 -2.49
C ILE A 295 16.14 8.37 -1.23
N ASN A 296 16.65 9.59 -1.06
CA ASN A 296 17.53 9.97 0.05
C ASN A 296 16.74 10.49 1.26
N LYS A 297 17.45 10.74 2.38
CA LYS A 297 16.79 11.18 3.62
C LYS A 297 16.07 12.53 3.48
N PRO A 298 16.66 13.58 2.86
CA PRO A 298 15.93 14.82 2.59
C PRO A 298 14.64 14.63 1.77
N GLU A 299 14.68 13.83 0.72
CA GLU A 299 13.50 13.50 -0.10
C GLU A 299 12.45 12.76 0.74
N GLY A 300 12.89 11.81 1.58
CA GLY A 300 12.00 11.11 2.50
C GLY A 300 11.31 12.05 3.51
N ALA A 301 12.08 12.97 4.13
CA ALA A 301 11.53 13.99 5.02
C ALA A 301 10.54 14.92 4.30
N PHE A 302 10.86 15.30 3.05
CA PHE A 302 9.97 16.12 2.23
C PHE A 302 8.63 15.42 1.96
N LEU A 303 8.64 14.14 1.59
CA LEU A 303 7.41 13.36 1.37
C LEU A 303 6.54 13.31 2.63
N VAL A 304 7.13 13.08 3.80
CA VAL A 304 6.40 13.09 5.09
C VAL A 304 5.82 14.47 5.39
N LEU A 305 6.58 15.55 5.19
CA LEU A 305 6.10 16.92 5.38
C LEU A 305 4.94 17.25 4.43
N LEU A 306 4.97 16.74 3.20
CA LEU A 306 3.88 16.90 2.25
C LEU A 306 2.60 16.22 2.73
N TYR A 307 2.71 15.02 3.33
CA TYR A 307 1.56 14.36 3.94
C TYR A 307 1.01 15.14 5.15
N VAL A 308 1.88 15.67 6.01
CA VAL A 308 1.45 16.52 7.14
C VAL A 308 0.71 17.76 6.65
N ALA A 309 1.20 18.41 5.59
CA ALA A 309 0.51 19.54 4.98
C ALA A 309 -0.85 19.14 4.38
N TYR A 310 -0.92 17.99 3.71
CA TYR A 310 -2.18 17.42 3.20
C TYR A 310 -3.18 17.15 4.33
N MET A 311 -2.76 16.49 5.41
CA MET A 311 -3.63 16.25 6.58
C MET A 311 -4.10 17.54 7.24
N ALA A 312 -3.22 18.53 7.39
CA ALA A 312 -3.61 19.84 7.92
C ALA A 312 -4.66 20.52 7.03
N PHE A 313 -4.53 20.42 5.72
CA PHE A 313 -5.52 20.93 4.76
C PHE A 313 -6.87 20.19 4.87
N VAL A 314 -6.85 18.85 4.94
CA VAL A 314 -8.07 18.03 5.09
C VAL A 314 -8.79 18.36 6.41
N ILE A 315 -8.05 18.44 7.52
CA ILE A 315 -8.61 18.77 8.85
C ILE A 315 -9.15 20.19 8.90
N TRP A 316 -8.53 21.15 8.20
CA TRP A 316 -9.02 22.53 8.17
C TRP A 316 -10.30 22.68 7.33
N LYS A 317 -10.46 21.85 6.29
CA LYS A 317 -11.60 21.89 5.37
C LYS A 317 -12.82 21.11 5.88
N GLY A 318 -12.60 20.04 6.65
CA GLY A 318 -13.63 19.18 7.25
C GLY A 318 -14.17 19.74 8.56
#